data_AF-A0A7V8YP95-F1
#
_entry.id   AF-A0A7V8YP95-F1
#
_cell.length_a   1.000
_cell.length_b   1.000
_cell.length_c   1.000
_cell.angle_alpha   90.00
_cell.angle_beta   90.00
_cell.angle_gamma   90.00
#
_symmetry.space_group_name_H-M   'P 1'
#
loop_
_entity.id
_entity.type
_entity.pdbx_description
1 polymer ?
#
loop_
_entity_poly.entity_id
_entity_poly.type
_entity_poly.pdbx_seq_one_letter_code
_entity_poly.pdbx_strand_id
1 'polypeptide(L)'
;MTDTRATTFDLPGFGGRLLHPGDADYDEARKVFNGMIDRSPALIARCATVDDVAAVVNLAREQDLPLSVYGGGHGVTGSAVVDAGICVDLRGM
;
A
#
# COMPACT_ATOMS: atom_id res chain seq x y z
N MET A 1 -24.26 2.53 8.44
CA MET A 1 -23.88 1.22 7.87
C MET A 1 -23.39 1.51 6.46
N THR A 2 -22.14 1.98 6.36
CA THR A 2 -21.58 2.50 5.10
C THR A 2 -21.13 1.31 4.28
N ASP A 3 -21.75 1.15 3.13
CA ASP A 3 -21.47 0.17 2.10
C ASP A 3 -19.98 0.24 1.71
N THR A 4 -19.18 -0.73 2.16
CA THR A 4 -17.77 -0.90 1.80
C THR A 4 -17.71 -1.40 0.36
N ARG A 5 -17.99 -0.53 -0.62
CA ARG A 5 -17.54 -0.79 -1.98
C ARG A 5 -16.02 -0.83 -1.94
N ALA A 6 -15.43 -1.95 -2.33
CA ALA A 6 -13.99 -2.08 -2.48
C ALA A 6 -13.51 -1.01 -3.48
N THR A 7 -12.88 0.05 -2.97
CA THR A 7 -12.28 1.08 -3.82
C THR A 7 -11.11 0.45 -4.55
N THR A 8 -11.23 0.34 -5.87
CA THR A 8 -10.12 -0.04 -6.74
C THR A 8 -9.44 1.25 -7.21
N PHE A 9 -8.13 1.31 -7.03
CA PHE A 9 -7.32 2.41 -7.52
C PHE A 9 -6.65 2.01 -8.83
N ASP A 10 -6.64 2.94 -9.77
CA ASP A 10 -5.89 2.79 -11.02
C ASP A 10 -4.98 4.00 -11.18
N LEU A 11 -3.73 3.75 -11.57
CA LEU A 11 -2.72 4.77 -11.85
C LEU A 11 -2.18 4.50 -13.26
N PRO A 12 -2.73 5.17 -14.29
CA PRO A 12 -2.26 5.00 -15.65
C PRO A 12 -0.77 5.29 -15.78
N GLY A 13 -0.03 4.37 -16.39
CA GLY A 13 1.42 4.50 -16.57
C GLY A 13 2.26 4.14 -15.35
N PHE A 14 1.65 3.59 -14.28
CA PHE A 14 2.39 3.06 -13.14
C PHE A 14 3.29 1.89 -13.58
N GLY A 15 4.60 2.02 -13.35
CA GLY A 15 5.61 1.05 -13.76
C GLY A 15 5.71 -0.17 -12.85
N GLY A 16 5.20 -0.03 -11.62
CA GLY A 16 5.16 -1.07 -10.60
C GLY A 16 3.90 -1.93 -10.63
N ARG A 17 3.52 -2.45 -9.47
CA ARG A 17 2.29 -3.23 -9.26
C ARG A 17 1.38 -2.56 -8.23
N LEU A 18 0.10 -2.43 -8.56
CA LEU A 18 -0.95 -2.07 -7.62
C LEU A 18 -1.60 -3.37 -7.12
N LEU A 19 -1.60 -3.58 -5.81
CA LEU A 19 -2.24 -4.74 -5.17
C LEU A 19 -3.41 -4.27 -4.32
N HIS A 20 -4.57 -4.84 -4.58
CA HIS A 20 -5.83 -4.55 -3.90
C HIS A 20 -6.27 -5.72 -3.02
N PRO A 21 -7.11 -5.46 -2.00
CA PRO A 21 -7.79 -6.53 -1.29
C PRO A 21 -8.48 -7.49 -2.27
N GLY A 22 -8.13 -8.77 -2.19
CA GLY A 22 -8.62 -9.82 -3.09
C GLY A 22 -7.64 -10.27 -4.17
N ASP A 23 -6.57 -9.50 -4.44
CA ASP A 23 -5.49 -9.97 -5.31
C ASP A 23 -4.70 -11.10 -4.64
N ALA A 24 -4.28 -12.09 -5.43
CA ALA A 24 -3.60 -13.28 -4.93
C ALA A 24 -2.33 -12.99 -4.09
N ASP A 25 -1.62 -11.89 -4.41
CA ASP A 25 -0.38 -11.52 -3.75
C ASP A 25 -0.59 -10.52 -2.58
N TYR A 26 -1.81 -10.03 -2.35
CA TYR A 26 -2.09 -8.94 -1.41
C TYR A 26 -1.75 -9.31 0.04
N ASP A 27 -2.22 -10.49 0.49
CA ASP A 27 -2.01 -10.94 1.87
C ASP A 27 -0.55 -11.22 2.20
N GLU A 28 0.23 -11.69 1.23
CA GLU A 28 1.67 -11.82 1.42
C GLU A 28 2.38 -10.45 1.39
N ALA A 29 1.94 -9.54 0.53
CA ALA A 29 2.56 -8.23 0.40
C ALA A 29 2.40 -7.34 1.64
N ARG A 30 1.31 -7.47 2.40
CA ARG A 30 1.06 -6.68 3.63
C ARG A 30 1.73 -7.23 4.89
N LYS A 31 2.30 -8.45 4.88
CA LYS A 31 2.99 -9.00 6.05
C LYS A 31 4.25 -8.22 6.35
N VAL A 32 4.47 -7.93 7.63
CA VAL A 32 5.69 -7.30 8.17
C VAL A 32 6.40 -8.27 9.13
N PHE A 33 7.63 -7.93 9.54
CA PHE A 33 8.43 -8.79 10.44
C PHE A 33 7.69 -9.15 11.73
N ASN A 34 7.02 -8.16 12.34
CA ASN A 34 6.23 -8.40 13.54
C ASN A 34 4.88 -9.03 13.16
N GLY A 35 4.78 -10.35 13.31
CA GLY A 35 3.56 -11.12 13.00
C GLY A 35 2.34 -10.79 13.86
N MET A 36 2.47 -9.94 14.88
CA MET A 36 1.33 -9.40 15.64
C MET A 36 0.64 -8.23 14.91
N ILE A 37 1.23 -7.69 13.84
CA ILE A 37 0.66 -6.60 13.05
C ILE A 37 -0.15 -7.18 11.90
N ASP A 38 -1.46 -7.03 11.98
CA ASP A 38 -2.43 -7.44 10.96
C ASP A 38 -3.22 -6.22 10.48
N ARG A 39 -2.64 -5.48 9.51
CA ARG A 39 -3.28 -4.30 8.91
C ARG A 39 -3.67 -4.56 7.47
N SER A 40 -4.74 -3.90 7.02
CA SER A 40 -5.32 -4.06 5.68
C SER A 40 -5.31 -2.72 4.92
N PRO A 41 -4.23 -2.40 4.17
CA PRO A 41 -4.20 -1.23 3.29
C PRO A 41 -5.29 -1.32 2.22
N ALA A 42 -5.92 -0.20 1.89
CA ALA A 42 -6.82 -0.13 0.74
C ALA A 42 -6.07 -0.32 -0.59
N LEU A 43 -4.77 0.03 -0.61
CA LEU A 43 -3.86 -0.18 -1.73
C LEU A 43 -2.45 -0.48 -1.22
N ILE A 44 -1.77 -1.45 -1.82
CA ILE A 44 -0.31 -1.60 -1.72
C ILE A 44 0.26 -1.28 -3.10
N ALA A 45 0.99 -0.17 -3.20
CA ALA A 45 1.64 0.24 -4.43
C ALA A 45 3.11 -0.15 -4.38
N ARG A 46 3.44 -1.30 -5.00
CA ARG A 46 4.82 -1.76 -5.14
C ARG A 46 5.49 -0.99 -6.27
N CYS A 47 6.22 0.05 -5.90
CA CYS A 47 6.86 0.97 -6.82
C CYS A 47 8.09 0.31 -7.46
N ALA A 48 8.33 0.61 -8.74
CA ALA A 48 9.54 0.23 -9.47
C ALA A 48 10.38 1.46 -9.85
N THR A 49 9.80 2.67 -9.80
CA THR A 49 10.47 3.92 -10.17
C THR A 49 10.20 5.04 -9.16
N VAL A 50 10.95 6.14 -9.25
CA VAL A 50 10.68 7.34 -8.45
C VAL A 50 9.36 8.00 -8.85
N ASP A 51 8.99 7.91 -10.13
CA ASP A 51 7.73 8.45 -10.65
C ASP A 51 6.52 7.70 -10.08
N ASP A 52 6.63 6.38 -9.88
CA ASP A 52 5.63 5.58 -9.17
C ASP A 52 5.39 6.11 -7.75
N VAL A 53 6.47 6.37 -7.00
CA VAL A 53 6.38 6.91 -5.64
C VAL A 53 5.66 8.26 -5.65
N ALA A 54 6.04 9.16 -6.57
CA ALA A 54 5.41 10.47 -6.69
C ALA A 54 3.91 10.36 -7.02
N ALA A 55 3.54 9.48 -7.95
CA ALA A 55 2.15 9.24 -8.33
C ALA A 55 1.30 8.76 -7.14
N VAL A 56 1.83 7.81 -6.36
CA VAL A 56 1.11 7.22 -5.21
C VAL A 56 0.98 8.21 -4.05
N VAL A 57 2.01 9.01 -3.79
CA VAL A 57 1.94 10.07 -2.77
C VAL A 57 0.91 11.14 -3.15
N ASN A 58 0.85 11.52 -4.44
CA ASN A 58 -0.17 12.45 -4.92
C ASN A 58 -1.58 11.86 -4.80
N LEU A 59 -1.76 10.58 -5.16
CA LEU A 59 -3.03 9.87 -4.99
C LEU A 59 -3.47 9.88 -3.53
N ALA A 60 -2.59 9.54 -2.59
CA ALA A 60 -2.91 9.55 -1.17
C ALA A 60 -3.35 10.94 -0.68
N ARG A 61 -2.65 12.00 -1.12
CA ARG A 61 -3.02 13.39 -0.80
C ARG A 61 -4.38 13.77 -1.38
N GLU A 62 -4.64 13.43 -2.65
CA GLU A 62 -5.87 13.80 -3.35
C GLU A 62 -7.10 13.07 -2.81
N GLN A 63 -6.91 11.83 -2.33
CA GLN A 63 -7.97 11.02 -1.74
C GLN A 63 -8.06 11.16 -0.21
N ASP A 64 -7.21 12.00 0.41
CA ASP A 64 -7.10 12.18 1.86
C ASP A 64 -6.95 10.85 2.63
N LEU A 65 -6.08 9.97 2.12
CA LEU A 65 -5.84 8.64 2.67
C LEU A 65 -4.59 8.59 3.55
N PRO A 66 -4.61 7.85 4.67
CA PRO A 66 -3.41 7.56 5.43
C PRO A 66 -2.33 6.90 4.56
N LEU A 67 -1.07 7.29 4.75
CA LEU A 67 0.07 6.78 3.99
C LEU A 67 1.07 6.08 4.93
N SER A 68 1.51 4.88 4.56
CA SER A 68 2.68 4.21 5.14
C SER A 68 3.76 3.97 4.09
N VAL A 69 5.02 3.82 4.54
CA VAL A 69 6.15 3.49 3.68
C VAL A 69 6.76 2.17 4.11
N TYR A 70 6.78 1.21 3.20
CA TYR A 70 7.33 -0.11 3.39
C TYR A 70 8.67 -0.23 2.64
N GLY A 71 9.77 -0.05 3.38
CA GLY A 71 11.12 -0.47 2.96
C GLY A 71 11.42 -1.93 3.36
N GLY A 72 12.19 -2.15 4.41
CA GLY A 72 12.55 -3.49 4.88
C GLY A 72 11.57 -4.16 5.86
N GLY A 73 10.59 -3.44 6.42
CA GLY A 73 9.56 -4.02 7.30
C GLY A 73 10.02 -4.50 8.69
N HIS A 74 11.24 -4.19 9.12
CA HIS A 74 11.81 -4.62 10.41
C HIS A 74 11.42 -3.72 11.60
N GLY A 75 10.70 -2.62 11.35
CA GLY A 75 10.20 -1.74 12.41
C GLY A 75 9.13 -2.45 13.25
N VAL A 76 9.41 -2.65 14.53
CA VAL A 76 8.55 -3.43 15.44
C VAL A 76 7.15 -2.81 15.66
N THR A 77 7.00 -1.50 15.42
CA THR A 77 5.76 -0.72 15.60
C THR A 77 4.72 -0.96 14.50
N GLY A 78 5.09 -1.65 13.41
CA GLY A 78 4.20 -1.87 12.27
C GLY A 78 4.00 -0.64 11.38
N SER A 79 4.81 0.41 11.51
CA SER A 79 4.69 1.66 10.73
C SER A 79 4.85 1.47 9.21
N ALA A 80 5.29 0.28 8.76
CA ALA A 80 5.40 -0.05 7.34
C ALA A 80 4.04 -0.27 6.66
N VAL A 81 3.00 -0.63 7.41
CA VAL A 81 1.65 -0.90 6.88
C VAL A 81 0.59 -0.08 7.61
N VAL A 82 -0.54 0.18 6.95
CA VAL A 82 -1.63 1.03 7.44
C VAL A 82 -2.98 0.41 7.14
N ASP A 83 -3.99 0.69 7.96
CA ASP A 83 -5.37 0.27 7.69
C ASP A 83 -6.11 1.27 6.81
N ALA A 84 -6.88 0.77 5.85
CA ALA A 84 -7.74 1.55 4.95
C ALA A 84 -7.04 2.70 4.20
N GLY A 85 -5.70 2.71 4.17
CA GLY A 85 -4.87 3.70 3.52
C GLY A 85 -4.02 3.12 2.39
N ILE A 86 -2.99 3.85 2.01
CA ILE A 86 -2.05 3.47 0.95
C ILE A 86 -0.71 3.08 1.56
N CYS A 87 -0.22 1.90 1.21
CA CYS A 87 1.12 1.43 1.55
C CYS A 87 2.05 1.59 0.33
N VAL A 88 3.04 2.48 0.43
CA VAL A 88 4.10 2.63 -0.57
C VAL A 88 5.14 1.54 -0.35
N ASP A 89 5.14 0.51 -1.18
CA ASP A 89 6.07 -0.62 -1.08
C ASP A 89 7.29 -0.40 -1.98
N LEU A 90 8.44 -0.16 -1.37
CA LEU A 90 9.70 0.16 -2.03
C LEU A 90 10.56 -1.08 -2.29
N ARG A 91 10.11 -2.29 -1.93
CA ARG A 91 10.89 -3.53 -2.09
C ARG A 91 11.14 -3.93 -3.55
N GLY A 92 10.49 -3.26 -4.49
CA GLY A 92 10.70 -3.42 -5.94
C GLY A 92 11.70 -2.43 -6.56
N MET A 93 12.26 -1.51 -5.77
CA MET A 93 13.26 -0.51 -6.17
C MET A 93 14.65 -0.89 -5.67
#